data_AF-A0A109UHG4-F1
#
_entry.id   AF-A0A109UHG4-F1
#
_cell.length_a   1.000
_cell.length_b   1.000
_cell.length_c   1.000
_cell.angle_alpha   90.00
_cell.angle_beta   90.00
_cell.angle_gamma   90.00
#
_symmetry.space_group_name_H-M   'P 1'
#
loop_
_entity.id
_entity.type
_entity.pdbx_description
1 polymer ?
#
loop_
_entity_poly.entity_id
_entity_poly.type
_entity_poly.pdbx_seq_one_letter_code
_entity_poly.pdbx_strand_id
1 'polypeptide(L)'
;MFQLKQLFIHRNQYQKDTWESFLKTSGIKSEASVDAVYGIYDDQTLIGTGAIYQNILKCLAISEDYQGGAALNKLISHLMDAVWQKGYTACYVYTKPSVVQSFMHLGFKEIVRVNDALVFLEKSMTGLDSYLAYLKDNKQASDNACAIVMNANPFTLGHQYLVEQASSENDCVYVFVVNEDSSQFPSAIRKELVVKGVSHLKNVVVLDTRNYMVSSQTFPSYFLKDDQDVTRVHATLDAMVFKTHIAPALSITKRFVGDEPYSFATAIYNTVLKEVLEPTIHVEILERKKINNHIVSATTVRKLLKEKNTEAVKPFVPATTYQYLISTDGQKTIEKLRTGGSGNG
;
A
#
# COMPACT_ATOMS: atom_id res chain seq x y z
N MET A 1 7.39 8.17 36.67
CA MET A 1 6.17 8.33 35.83
C MET A 1 6.63 8.44 34.40
N PHE A 2 6.12 7.59 33.49
CA PHE A 2 6.63 7.56 32.12
C PHE A 2 6.45 8.89 31.38
N GLN A 3 7.50 9.37 30.74
CA GLN A 3 7.52 10.60 29.94
C GLN A 3 7.52 10.26 28.45
N LEU A 4 6.65 10.92 27.67
CA LEU A 4 6.64 10.81 26.21
C LEU A 4 7.37 12.00 25.61
N LYS A 5 8.28 11.74 24.66
CA LYS A 5 9.07 12.76 23.98
C LYS A 5 9.13 12.45 22.48
N GLN A 6 8.98 13.48 21.66
CA GLN A 6 9.25 13.35 20.22
C GLN A 6 10.76 13.25 19.99
N LEU A 7 11.17 12.34 19.10
CA LEU A 7 12.53 12.17 18.62
C LEU A 7 12.65 12.79 17.22
N PHE A 8 13.50 13.80 17.08
CA PHE A 8 13.74 14.52 15.84
C PHE A 8 14.80 13.84 14.98
N ILE A 9 14.56 12.57 14.61
CA ILE A 9 15.54 11.69 13.96
C ILE A 9 16.07 12.22 12.61
N HIS A 10 15.32 13.09 11.93
CA HIS A 10 15.72 13.69 10.65
C HIS A 10 16.63 14.91 10.81
N ARG A 11 16.77 15.43 12.04
CA ARG A 11 17.55 16.64 12.37
C ARG A 11 18.61 16.41 13.45
N ASN A 12 18.53 15.31 14.17
CA ASN A 12 19.41 14.99 15.29
C ASN A 12 19.92 13.54 15.17
N GLN A 13 21.19 13.40 14.77
CA GLN A 13 21.83 12.10 14.56
C GLN A 13 21.90 11.27 15.85
N TYR A 14 22.16 11.88 17.00
CA TYR A 14 22.22 11.16 18.28
C TYR A 14 20.87 10.52 18.64
N GLN A 15 19.77 11.25 18.44
CA GLN A 15 18.42 10.70 18.68
C GLN A 15 18.08 9.58 17.68
N LYS A 16 18.53 9.71 16.44
CA LYS A 16 18.40 8.66 15.42
C LYS A 16 19.16 7.39 15.83
N ASP A 17 20.44 7.51 16.20
CA ASP A 17 21.27 6.38 16.60
C ASP A 17 20.70 5.68 17.85
N THR A 18 20.20 6.47 18.81
CA THR A 18 19.53 5.96 20.02
C THR A 18 18.28 5.15 19.66
N TRP A 19 17.45 5.67 18.75
CA TRP A 19 16.23 5.00 18.30
C TRP A 19 16.54 3.72 17.53
N GLU A 20 17.45 3.77 16.56
CA GLU A 20 17.86 2.60 15.77
C GLU A 20 18.49 1.51 16.64
N SER A 21 19.28 1.90 17.65
CA SER A 21 19.83 0.97 18.63
C SER A 21 18.73 0.28 19.44
N PHE A 22 17.73 1.03 19.91
CA PHE A 22 16.60 0.48 20.67
C PHE A 22 15.72 -0.47 19.83
N LEU A 23 15.48 -0.12 18.56
CA LEU A 23 14.75 -0.99 17.63
C LEU A 23 15.50 -2.31 17.42
N LYS A 24 16.83 -2.23 17.21
CA LYS A 24 17.69 -3.39 17.02
C LYS A 24 17.68 -4.32 18.23
N THR A 25 17.79 -3.79 19.46
CA THR A 25 17.70 -4.60 20.68
C THR A 25 16.32 -5.22 20.87
N SER A 26 15.28 -4.55 20.39
CA SER A 26 13.90 -5.06 20.37
C SER A 26 13.60 -6.04 19.22
N GLY A 27 14.61 -6.39 18.42
CA GLY A 27 14.49 -7.33 17.31
C GLY A 27 13.65 -6.82 16.14
N ILE A 28 13.57 -5.50 15.95
CA ILE A 28 12.89 -4.86 14.81
C ILE A 28 13.83 -3.89 14.09
N LYS A 29 13.54 -3.59 12.82
CA LYS A 29 14.32 -2.71 11.95
C LYS A 29 13.75 -1.28 11.99
N SER A 30 14.57 -0.29 11.65
CA SER A 30 14.06 1.06 11.36
C SER A 30 13.46 1.12 9.95
N GLU A 31 12.51 2.03 9.74
CA GLU A 31 11.99 2.38 8.43
C GLU A 31 12.32 3.83 8.10
N ALA A 32 12.72 4.10 6.86
CA ALA A 32 13.03 5.46 6.41
C ALA A 32 11.77 6.34 6.29
N SER A 33 10.65 5.74 5.92
CA SER A 33 9.38 6.43 5.68
C SER A 33 8.60 6.61 6.98
N VAL A 34 9.01 7.58 7.79
CA VAL A 34 8.34 7.99 9.04
C VAL A 34 8.26 9.52 9.14
N ASP A 35 7.08 10.04 9.48
CA ASP A 35 6.83 11.48 9.63
C ASP A 35 7.20 11.97 11.02
N ALA A 36 6.98 11.13 12.04
CA ALA A 36 7.26 11.44 13.43
C ALA A 36 7.64 10.17 14.20
N VAL A 37 8.56 10.31 15.14
CA VAL A 37 8.98 9.24 16.04
C VAL A 37 8.85 9.74 17.47
N TYR A 38 8.36 8.88 18.35
CA TYR A 38 8.18 9.15 19.77
C TYR A 38 8.89 8.08 20.60
N GLY A 39 9.48 8.50 21.70
CA GLY A 39 10.05 7.64 22.73
C GLY A 39 9.24 7.78 24.02
N ILE A 40 9.02 6.66 24.71
CA ILE A 40 8.55 6.63 26.08
C ILE A 40 9.73 6.31 27.00
N TYR A 41 9.90 7.14 28.02
CA TYR A 41 11.04 7.13 28.93
C TYR A 41 10.60 6.84 30.35
N ASP A 42 11.39 6.04 31.07
CA ASP A 42 11.40 6.04 32.53
C ASP A 42 12.67 6.75 32.98
N ASP A 43 12.49 7.88 33.65
CA ASP A 43 13.52 8.89 33.89
C ASP A 43 14.30 9.30 32.61
N GLN A 44 15.56 8.87 32.49
CA GLN A 44 16.41 9.14 31.32
C GLN A 44 16.52 7.95 30.36
N THR A 45 15.96 6.80 30.73
CA THR A 45 16.08 5.56 29.96
C THR A 45 14.95 5.46 28.96
N LEU A 46 15.28 5.27 27.68
CA LEU A 46 14.30 4.95 26.65
C LEU A 46 13.79 3.53 26.90
N ILE A 47 12.52 3.40 27.26
CA ILE A 47 11.89 2.10 27.58
C ILE A 47 10.94 1.64 26.46
N GLY A 48 10.71 2.47 25.44
CA GLY A 48 9.84 2.13 24.33
C GLY A 48 9.81 3.20 23.24
N THR A 49 9.37 2.83 22.05
CA THR A 49 9.26 3.74 20.91
C THR A 49 8.12 3.37 19.98
N GLY A 50 7.64 4.36 19.24
CA GLY A 50 6.70 4.20 18.14
C GLY A 50 6.83 5.33 17.14
N ALA A 51 6.56 5.02 15.89
CA ALA A 51 6.62 5.95 14.76
C ALA A 51 5.26 6.07 14.08
N ILE A 52 5.08 7.16 13.35
CA ILE A 52 3.89 7.45 12.55
C ILE A 52 4.33 7.71 11.12
N TYR A 53 3.66 7.07 10.17
CA TYR A 53 3.69 7.43 8.76
C TYR A 53 2.26 7.67 8.30
N GLN A 54 1.93 8.91 7.98
CA GLN A 54 0.56 9.36 7.75
C GLN A 54 -0.35 8.99 8.92
N ASN A 55 -1.21 8.00 8.73
CA ASN A 55 -2.11 7.45 9.73
C ASN A 55 -1.81 5.98 10.09
N ILE A 56 -0.60 5.51 9.78
CA ILE A 56 -0.13 4.17 10.09
C ILE A 56 0.86 4.25 11.25
N LEU A 57 0.59 3.49 12.31
CA LEU A 57 1.53 3.29 13.41
C LEU A 57 2.57 2.24 13.02
N LYS A 58 3.85 2.57 13.25
CA LYS A 58 5.01 1.78 12.83
C LYS A 58 6.08 1.74 13.90
N CYS A 59 7.08 0.88 13.72
CA CYS A 59 8.27 0.77 14.58
C CYS A 59 7.95 0.74 16.08
N LEU A 60 6.92 -0.01 16.46
CA LEU A 60 6.47 -0.12 17.84
C LEU A 60 7.27 -1.16 18.61
N ALA A 61 7.91 -0.74 19.70
CA ALA A 61 8.62 -1.63 20.62
C ALA A 61 8.58 -1.09 22.05
N ILE A 62 8.55 -2.01 23.01
CA ILE A 62 8.68 -1.74 24.46
C ILE A 62 9.74 -2.69 25.00
N SER A 63 10.56 -2.22 25.94
CA SER A 63 11.57 -3.03 26.62
C SER A 63 10.93 -4.21 27.34
N GLU A 64 11.62 -5.35 27.38
CA GLU A 64 11.14 -6.58 28.04
C GLU A 64 10.85 -6.37 29.53
N ASP A 65 11.60 -5.49 30.19
CA ASP A 65 11.42 -5.17 31.62
C ASP A 65 10.13 -4.39 31.92
N TYR A 66 9.49 -3.83 30.89
CA TYR A 66 8.30 -2.98 31.00
C TYR A 66 7.08 -3.61 30.29
N GLN A 67 7.13 -4.93 30.09
CA GLN A 67 6.04 -5.71 29.50
C GLN A 67 4.90 -5.85 30.52
N GLY A 68 3.85 -5.07 30.33
CA GLY A 68 2.68 -5.07 31.24
C GLY A 68 1.52 -4.21 30.73
N GLY A 69 1.50 -3.89 29.44
CA GLY A 69 0.45 -3.11 28.79
C GLY A 69 0.47 -1.60 29.11
N ALA A 70 0.81 -1.17 30.32
CA ALA A 70 0.71 0.25 30.71
C ALA A 70 1.56 1.21 29.86
N ALA A 71 2.85 0.90 29.67
CA ALA A 71 3.75 1.69 28.83
C ALA A 71 3.32 1.65 27.36
N LEU A 72 2.97 0.46 26.85
CA LEU A 72 2.49 0.25 25.48
C LEU A 72 1.19 1.02 25.21
N ASN A 73 0.21 0.92 26.09
CA ASN A 73 -1.09 1.59 25.96
C ASN A 73 -0.93 3.11 25.99
N LYS A 74 -0.07 3.63 26.88
CA LYS A 74 0.24 5.06 26.93
C LYS A 74 0.90 5.54 25.63
N LEU A 75 1.84 4.76 25.10
CA LEU A 75 2.49 5.06 23.83
C LEU A 75 1.49 5.02 22.67
N ILE A 76 0.71 3.94 22.52
CA ILE A 76 -0.26 3.81 21.43
C ILE A 76 -1.30 4.93 21.48
N SER A 77 -1.82 5.25 22.68
CA SER A 77 -2.79 6.35 22.85
C SER A 77 -2.23 7.68 22.37
N HIS A 78 -0.98 7.99 22.74
CA HIS A 78 -0.31 9.22 22.30
C HIS A 78 -0.09 9.27 20.79
N LEU A 79 0.29 8.16 20.18
CA LEU A 79 0.47 8.10 18.73
C LEU A 79 -0.86 8.29 18.00
N MET A 80 -1.94 7.73 18.54
CA MET A 80 -3.28 7.96 18.00
C MET A 80 -3.69 9.43 18.10
N ASP A 81 -3.44 10.07 19.25
CA ASP A 81 -3.66 11.51 19.43
C ASP A 81 -2.92 12.33 18.37
N ALA A 82 -1.66 11.99 18.10
CA ALA A 82 -0.87 12.65 17.07
C ALA A 82 -1.43 12.41 15.64
N VAL A 83 -1.95 11.23 15.35
CA VAL A 83 -2.63 10.93 14.07
C VAL A 83 -3.90 11.78 13.92
N TRP A 84 -4.74 11.88 14.96
CA TRP A 84 -5.98 12.67 14.90
C TRP A 84 -5.72 14.17 14.84
N GLN A 85 -4.70 14.68 15.55
CA GLN A 85 -4.30 16.08 15.49
C GLN A 85 -3.85 16.52 14.09
N LYS A 86 -3.34 15.58 13.28
CA LYS A 86 -3.03 15.80 11.85
C LYS A 86 -4.27 15.77 10.94
N GLY A 87 -5.47 15.55 11.48
CA GLY A 87 -6.73 15.56 10.75
C GLY A 87 -7.14 14.21 10.14
N TYR A 88 -6.42 13.13 10.42
CA TYR A 88 -6.82 11.80 9.96
C TYR A 88 -8.01 11.26 10.78
N THR A 89 -8.95 10.59 10.11
CA THR A 89 -10.17 10.01 10.72
C THR A 89 -10.08 8.51 10.97
N ALA A 90 -8.96 7.90 10.58
CA ALA A 90 -8.65 6.49 10.74
C ALA A 90 -7.20 6.34 11.19
N CYS A 91 -6.90 5.29 11.95
CA CYS A 91 -5.58 4.90 12.39
C CYS A 91 -5.37 3.40 12.14
N TYR A 92 -4.25 3.05 11.54
CA TYR A 92 -3.94 1.69 11.10
C TYR A 92 -2.68 1.19 11.78
N VAL A 93 -2.60 -0.12 11.99
CA VAL A 93 -1.37 -0.75 12.49
C VAL A 93 -1.21 -2.15 11.92
N TYR A 94 0.03 -2.49 11.60
CA TYR A 94 0.47 -3.82 11.19
C TYR A 94 1.43 -4.28 12.27
N THR A 95 1.10 -5.39 12.94
CA THR A 95 1.86 -5.80 14.13
C THR A 95 1.91 -7.31 14.29
N LYS A 96 2.76 -7.78 15.22
CA LYS A 96 2.83 -9.18 15.62
C LYS A 96 1.59 -9.59 16.44
N PRO A 97 1.12 -10.84 16.33
CA PRO A 97 0.01 -11.37 17.13
C PRO A 97 0.11 -11.11 18.64
N SER A 98 1.33 -11.15 19.20
CA SER A 98 1.58 -11.07 20.64
C SER A 98 1.11 -9.75 21.28
N VAL A 99 0.97 -8.67 20.51
CA VAL A 99 0.58 -7.35 21.04
C VAL A 99 -0.82 -6.91 20.60
N VAL A 100 -1.56 -7.76 19.88
CA VAL A 100 -2.91 -7.43 19.35
C VAL A 100 -3.88 -7.08 20.46
N GLN A 101 -3.82 -7.76 21.60
CA GLN A 101 -4.73 -7.50 22.72
C GLN A 101 -4.62 -6.05 23.20
N SER A 102 -3.42 -5.48 23.28
CA SER A 102 -3.24 -4.06 23.66
C SER A 102 -3.97 -3.11 22.71
N PHE A 103 -3.95 -3.38 21.41
CA PHE A 103 -4.69 -2.60 20.42
C PHE A 103 -6.20 -2.77 20.54
N MET A 104 -6.67 -4.01 20.76
CA MET A 104 -8.09 -4.28 20.96
C MET A 104 -8.67 -3.56 22.19
N HIS A 105 -7.91 -3.49 23.29
CA HIS A 105 -8.30 -2.71 24.48
C HIS A 105 -8.45 -1.21 24.17
N LEU A 106 -7.70 -0.69 23.19
CA LEU A 106 -7.81 0.69 22.71
C LEU A 106 -8.85 0.85 21.60
N GLY A 107 -9.64 -0.19 21.33
CA GLY A 107 -10.75 -0.20 20.40
C GLY A 107 -10.33 -0.29 18.93
N PHE A 108 -9.18 -0.88 18.63
CA PHE A 108 -8.88 -1.36 17.28
C PHE A 108 -9.65 -2.65 16.99
N LYS A 109 -9.98 -2.86 15.72
CA LYS A 109 -10.58 -4.07 15.19
C LYS A 109 -9.61 -4.76 14.25
N GLU A 110 -9.56 -6.08 14.33
CA GLU A 110 -8.79 -6.90 13.39
C GLU A 110 -9.47 -6.91 12.03
N ILE A 111 -8.71 -6.59 10.99
CA ILE A 111 -9.16 -6.65 9.60
C ILE A 111 -8.86 -8.04 9.03
N VAL A 112 -7.60 -8.46 9.14
CA VAL A 112 -7.10 -9.78 8.72
C VAL A 112 -5.83 -10.14 9.48
N ARG A 113 -5.50 -11.43 9.50
CA ARG A 113 -4.33 -12.00 10.16
C ARG A 113 -3.64 -13.03 9.27
N VAL A 114 -2.33 -12.88 9.11
CA VAL A 114 -1.46 -13.81 8.39
C VAL A 114 -0.76 -14.70 9.41
N ASN A 115 -1.42 -15.81 9.77
CA ASN A 115 -0.92 -16.79 10.75
C ASN A 115 -0.32 -16.11 12.00
N ASP A 116 0.88 -16.51 12.40
CA ASP A 116 1.62 -15.89 13.50
C ASP A 116 2.58 -14.76 13.07
N ALA A 117 2.57 -14.40 11.78
CA ALA A 117 3.51 -13.43 11.22
C ALA A 117 3.05 -11.99 11.40
N LEU A 118 1.75 -11.71 11.14
CA LEU A 118 1.24 -10.35 11.05
C LEU A 118 -0.26 -10.27 11.30
N VAL A 119 -0.70 -9.19 11.93
CA VAL A 119 -2.10 -8.79 12.07
C VAL A 119 -2.28 -7.36 11.61
N PHE A 120 -3.25 -7.12 10.74
CA PHE A 120 -3.65 -5.79 10.29
C PHE A 120 -4.89 -5.35 11.06
N LEU A 121 -4.76 -4.22 11.76
CA LEU A 121 -5.78 -3.66 12.65
C LEU A 121 -6.13 -2.24 12.23
N GLU A 122 -7.40 -1.87 12.41
CA GLU A 122 -7.91 -0.52 12.17
C GLU A 122 -8.64 0.01 13.40
N LYS A 123 -8.47 1.31 13.66
CA LYS A 123 -9.41 2.10 14.44
C LYS A 123 -9.87 3.29 13.61
N SER A 124 -11.14 3.33 13.25
CA SER A 124 -11.69 4.35 12.36
C SER A 124 -13.15 4.65 12.70
N MET A 125 -13.57 5.90 12.49
CA MET A 125 -14.99 6.28 12.54
C MET A 125 -15.74 5.75 11.31
N THR A 126 -15.10 5.82 10.13
CA THR A 126 -15.60 5.35 8.84
C THR A 126 -14.59 4.37 8.27
N GLY A 127 -14.55 3.17 8.86
CA GLY A 127 -13.55 2.14 8.57
C GLY A 127 -13.97 1.21 7.43
N LEU A 128 -13.57 -0.05 7.55
CA LEU A 128 -13.77 -1.06 6.52
C LEU A 128 -15.25 -1.16 6.09
N ASP A 129 -16.18 -1.14 7.03
CA ASP A 129 -17.61 -1.23 6.73
C ASP A 129 -18.09 -0.12 5.78
N SER A 130 -17.61 1.11 5.95
CA SER A 130 -17.93 2.23 5.07
C SER A 130 -17.29 2.07 3.69
N TYR A 131 -16.08 1.51 3.62
CA TYR A 131 -15.47 1.19 2.34
C TYR A 131 -16.24 0.09 1.61
N LEU A 132 -16.65 -0.97 2.30
CA LEU A 132 -17.46 -2.05 1.71
C LEU A 132 -18.84 -1.55 1.27
N ALA A 133 -19.45 -0.61 1.99
CA ALA A 133 -20.67 0.06 1.54
C ALA A 133 -20.44 0.83 0.24
N TYR A 134 -19.38 1.63 0.16
CA TYR A 134 -18.99 2.33 -1.07
C TYR A 134 -18.77 1.36 -2.25
N LEU A 135 -18.13 0.21 -2.01
CA LEU A 135 -17.97 -0.81 -3.05
C LEU A 135 -19.33 -1.34 -3.52
N LYS A 136 -20.22 -1.69 -2.58
CA LYS A 136 -21.58 -2.17 -2.89
C LYS A 136 -22.41 -1.15 -3.66
N ASP A 137 -22.28 0.13 -3.35
CA ASP A 137 -22.98 1.21 -4.06
C ASP A 137 -22.52 1.33 -5.53
N ASN A 138 -21.31 0.88 -5.84
CA ASN A 138 -20.75 0.84 -7.19
C ASN A 138 -20.87 -0.54 -7.86
N LYS A 139 -21.50 -1.51 -7.19
CA LYS A 139 -21.66 -2.87 -7.70
C LYS A 139 -22.57 -2.87 -8.92
N GLN A 140 -22.09 -3.47 -10.01
CA GLN A 140 -22.86 -3.75 -11.22
C GLN A 140 -23.50 -5.13 -11.13
N ALA A 141 -24.66 -5.28 -11.77
CA ALA A 141 -25.25 -6.60 -11.99
C ALA A 141 -24.36 -7.39 -12.96
N SER A 142 -23.90 -8.55 -12.53
CA SER A 142 -22.97 -9.41 -13.28
C SER A 142 -23.00 -10.80 -12.68
N ASP A 143 -22.98 -11.81 -13.54
CA ASP A 143 -22.83 -13.22 -13.13
C ASP A 143 -21.34 -13.63 -13.13
N ASN A 144 -20.52 -12.93 -13.92
CA ASN A 144 -19.09 -13.13 -14.01
C ASN A 144 -18.32 -11.81 -13.82
N ALA A 145 -18.13 -11.41 -12.56
CA ALA A 145 -17.37 -10.22 -12.20
C ALA A 145 -15.91 -10.56 -11.88
N CYS A 146 -14.98 -9.77 -12.41
CA CYS A 146 -13.56 -9.91 -12.13
C CYS A 146 -12.93 -8.63 -11.57
N ALA A 147 -11.71 -8.75 -11.05
CA ALA A 147 -10.93 -7.61 -10.55
C ALA A 147 -9.54 -7.54 -11.16
N ILE A 148 -9.03 -6.32 -11.28
CA ILE A 148 -7.61 -6.02 -11.46
C ILE A 148 -7.21 -5.02 -10.38
N VAL A 149 -6.08 -5.26 -9.71
CA VAL A 149 -5.47 -4.29 -8.79
C VAL A 149 -4.20 -3.75 -9.45
N MET A 150 -4.08 -2.43 -9.59
CA MET A 150 -2.92 -1.82 -10.23
C MET A 150 -2.50 -0.50 -9.58
N ASN A 151 -1.19 -0.25 -9.54
CA ASN A 151 -0.67 1.06 -9.15
C ASN A 151 -0.79 2.09 -10.28
N ALA A 152 -0.59 1.69 -11.55
CA ALA A 152 -0.70 2.58 -12.71
C ALA A 152 0.14 3.87 -12.61
N ASN A 153 1.45 3.73 -12.37
CA ASN A 153 2.37 4.84 -12.05
C ASN A 153 3.45 5.09 -13.13
N PRO A 154 3.12 5.63 -14.32
CA PRO A 154 1.80 6.01 -14.79
C PRO A 154 1.04 4.85 -15.46
N PHE A 155 -0.20 5.10 -15.90
CA PHE A 155 -1.00 4.17 -16.69
C PHE A 155 -0.36 3.96 -18.08
N THR A 156 -0.19 2.71 -18.51
CA THR A 156 0.56 2.32 -19.72
C THR A 156 -0.30 1.45 -20.63
N LEU A 157 0.14 1.21 -21.88
CA LEU A 157 -0.56 0.28 -22.78
C LEU A 157 -0.55 -1.16 -22.26
N GLY A 158 0.42 -1.51 -21.39
CA GLY A 158 0.43 -2.80 -20.70
C GLY A 158 -0.73 -2.92 -19.71
N HIS A 159 -1.00 -1.86 -18.93
CA HIS A 159 -2.17 -1.82 -18.04
C HIS A 159 -3.48 -1.83 -18.84
N GLN A 160 -3.58 -1.01 -19.89
CA GLN A 160 -4.78 -0.94 -20.74
C GLN A 160 -5.08 -2.31 -21.35
N TYR A 161 -4.06 -3.00 -21.88
CA TYR A 161 -4.20 -4.35 -22.42
C TYR A 161 -4.71 -5.36 -21.39
N LEU A 162 -4.19 -5.35 -20.16
CA LEU A 162 -4.68 -6.22 -19.08
C LEU A 162 -6.18 -6.00 -18.81
N VAL A 163 -6.63 -4.73 -18.81
CA VAL A 163 -8.05 -4.39 -18.63
C VAL A 163 -8.88 -4.83 -19.84
N GLU A 164 -8.38 -4.63 -21.07
CA GLU A 164 -9.06 -5.03 -22.30
C GLU A 164 -9.28 -6.55 -22.38
N GLN A 165 -8.27 -7.35 -22.01
CA GLN A 165 -8.39 -8.81 -21.97
C GLN A 165 -9.41 -9.27 -20.90
N ALA A 166 -9.33 -8.72 -19.69
CA ALA A 166 -10.31 -9.01 -18.66
C ALA A 166 -11.73 -8.58 -19.08
N SER A 167 -11.86 -7.43 -19.75
CA SER A 167 -13.14 -6.90 -20.23
C SER A 167 -13.76 -7.76 -21.34
N SER A 168 -12.96 -8.41 -22.18
CA SER A 168 -13.48 -9.27 -23.25
C SER A 168 -14.05 -10.62 -22.76
N GLU A 169 -13.72 -11.04 -21.53
CA GLU A 169 -14.06 -12.37 -21.01
C GLU A 169 -15.02 -12.35 -19.81
N ASN A 170 -15.42 -11.16 -19.32
CA ASN A 170 -16.19 -11.01 -18.09
C ASN A 170 -17.24 -9.91 -18.23
N ASP A 171 -18.40 -10.06 -17.56
CA ASP A 171 -19.51 -9.10 -17.71
C ASP A 171 -19.23 -7.78 -17.00
N CYS A 172 -18.38 -7.81 -15.97
CA CYS A 172 -17.96 -6.63 -15.22
C CYS A 172 -16.50 -6.76 -14.77
N VAL A 173 -15.71 -5.71 -14.96
CA VAL A 173 -14.33 -5.61 -14.49
C VAL A 173 -14.20 -4.47 -13.49
N TYR A 174 -13.87 -4.78 -12.25
CA TYR A 174 -13.49 -3.77 -11.27
C TYR A 174 -11.99 -3.52 -11.33
N VAL A 175 -11.59 -2.32 -11.74
CA VAL A 175 -10.19 -1.88 -11.74
C VAL A 175 -9.94 -1.07 -10.48
N PHE A 176 -9.19 -1.65 -9.54
CA PHE A 176 -8.77 -1.01 -8.31
C PHE A 176 -7.43 -0.30 -8.50
N VAL A 177 -7.44 1.02 -8.36
CA VAL A 177 -6.25 1.87 -8.42
C VAL A 177 -5.74 2.11 -7.01
N VAL A 178 -4.50 1.71 -6.73
CA VAL A 178 -3.87 1.87 -5.41
C VAL A 178 -3.88 3.34 -5.00
N ASN A 179 -4.34 3.69 -3.79
CA ASN A 179 -4.55 5.09 -3.40
C ASN A 179 -3.30 5.82 -2.87
N GLU A 180 -2.17 5.14 -2.72
CA GLU A 180 -1.01 5.71 -2.04
C GLU A 180 -0.28 6.81 -2.83
N ASP A 181 0.06 7.90 -2.15
CA ASP A 181 0.81 9.04 -2.71
C ASP A 181 2.33 8.93 -2.56
N SER A 182 2.85 7.76 -2.17
CA SER A 182 4.28 7.43 -2.21
C SER A 182 4.83 7.23 -3.63
N SER A 183 3.94 7.17 -4.63
CA SER A 183 4.28 7.00 -6.04
C SER A 183 4.75 8.31 -6.68
N GLN A 184 5.50 8.19 -7.79
CA GLN A 184 5.98 9.38 -8.51
C GLN A 184 4.87 10.15 -9.23
N PHE A 185 3.78 9.47 -9.58
CA PHE A 185 2.54 10.09 -10.03
C PHE A 185 1.52 10.10 -8.87
N PRO A 186 0.89 11.25 -8.57
CA PRO A 186 -0.12 11.34 -7.52
C PRO A 186 -1.29 10.39 -7.75
N SER A 187 -1.88 9.86 -6.67
CA SER A 187 -3.00 8.92 -6.68
C SER A 187 -4.19 9.40 -7.51
N ALA A 188 -4.61 10.64 -7.30
CA ALA A 188 -5.71 11.26 -8.05
C ALA A 188 -5.45 11.26 -9.57
N ILE A 189 -4.22 11.62 -9.96
CA ILE A 189 -3.80 11.61 -11.38
C ILE A 189 -3.76 10.18 -11.91
N ARG A 190 -3.21 9.21 -11.17
CA ARG A 190 -3.18 7.81 -11.60
C ARG A 190 -4.60 7.29 -11.84
N LYS A 191 -5.54 7.57 -10.94
CA LYS A 191 -6.96 7.21 -11.10
C LYS A 191 -7.57 7.88 -12.33
N GLU A 192 -7.35 9.18 -12.52
CA GLU A 192 -7.85 9.91 -13.69
C GLU A 192 -7.34 9.32 -15.00
N LEU A 193 -6.04 8.99 -15.07
CA LEU A 193 -5.43 8.38 -16.25
C LEU A 193 -6.00 7.00 -16.56
N VAL A 194 -6.26 6.19 -15.53
CA VAL A 194 -6.93 4.88 -15.68
C VAL A 194 -8.35 5.09 -16.19
N VAL A 195 -9.17 5.94 -15.55
CA VAL A 195 -10.55 6.23 -15.97
C VAL A 195 -10.61 6.66 -17.43
N LYS A 196 -9.78 7.64 -17.84
CA LYS A 196 -9.74 8.10 -19.23
C LYS A 196 -9.26 7.00 -20.17
N GLY A 197 -8.23 6.26 -19.77
CA GLY A 197 -7.60 5.22 -20.58
C GLY A 197 -8.46 3.97 -20.80
N VAL A 198 -9.50 3.74 -19.99
CA VAL A 198 -10.42 2.60 -20.15
C VAL A 198 -11.84 3.03 -20.53
N SER A 199 -12.06 4.32 -20.81
CA SER A 199 -13.38 4.89 -21.08
C SER A 199 -14.12 4.30 -22.29
N HIS A 200 -13.40 3.65 -23.21
CA HIS A 200 -13.98 2.93 -24.34
C HIS A 200 -14.62 1.59 -23.94
N LEU A 201 -14.33 1.07 -22.75
CA LEU A 201 -14.83 -0.20 -22.24
C LEU A 201 -16.08 0.04 -21.37
N LYS A 202 -17.23 -0.48 -21.81
CA LYS A 202 -18.53 -0.22 -21.19
C LYS A 202 -18.78 -0.99 -19.88
N ASN A 203 -18.03 -2.07 -19.67
CA ASN A 203 -18.17 -2.99 -18.53
C ASN A 203 -17.05 -2.83 -17.49
N VAL A 204 -16.34 -1.69 -17.48
CA VAL A 204 -15.24 -1.43 -16.55
C VAL A 204 -15.64 -0.37 -15.53
N VAL A 205 -15.49 -0.70 -14.25
CA VAL A 205 -15.69 0.21 -13.12
C VAL A 205 -14.35 0.48 -12.44
N VAL A 206 -13.95 1.75 -12.37
CA VAL A 206 -12.67 2.15 -11.74
C VAL A 206 -12.91 2.63 -10.32
N LEU A 207 -12.31 1.95 -9.35
CA LEU A 207 -12.43 2.23 -7.92
C LEU A 207 -11.02 2.47 -7.33
N ASP A 208 -10.93 3.15 -6.19
CA ASP A 208 -9.69 3.24 -5.42
C ASP A 208 -9.66 2.20 -4.30
N THR A 209 -8.46 1.89 -3.81
CA THR A 209 -8.26 0.90 -2.74
C THR A 209 -8.45 1.44 -1.32
N ARG A 210 -8.63 2.77 -1.18
CA ARG A 210 -8.40 3.50 0.07
C ARG A 210 -7.14 3.00 0.78
N ASN A 211 -7.24 2.51 2.02
CA ASN A 211 -6.12 1.99 2.82
C ASN A 211 -6.08 0.44 2.90
N TYR A 212 -6.94 -0.27 2.16
CA TYR A 212 -7.13 -1.71 2.34
C TYR A 212 -6.31 -2.58 1.39
N MET A 213 -5.74 -1.98 0.34
CA MET A 213 -4.73 -2.62 -0.50
C MET A 213 -3.59 -1.63 -0.72
N VAL A 214 -2.43 -1.97 -0.16
CA VAL A 214 -1.22 -1.14 -0.07
C VAL A 214 -0.13 -1.67 -0.98
N SER A 215 0.74 -0.79 -1.48
CA SER A 215 1.90 -1.23 -2.27
C SER A 215 2.97 -1.86 -1.38
N SER A 216 3.88 -2.61 -1.99
CA SER A 216 5.02 -3.17 -1.26
C SER A 216 5.98 -2.09 -0.73
N GLN A 217 5.95 -0.87 -1.27
CA GLN A 217 6.85 0.22 -0.87
C GLN A 217 6.46 0.85 0.48
N THR A 218 5.20 0.77 0.85
CA THR A 218 4.62 1.39 2.06
C THR A 218 4.26 0.35 3.12
N PHE A 219 4.19 -0.93 2.72
CA PHE A 219 3.92 -2.07 3.58
C PHE A 219 4.87 -2.10 4.78
N PRO A 220 4.35 -1.97 6.02
CA PRO A 220 5.20 -1.95 7.20
C PRO A 220 5.78 -3.33 7.45
N SER A 221 7.10 -3.44 7.30
CA SER A 221 7.85 -4.71 7.34
C SER A 221 8.95 -4.72 8.40
N TYR A 222 9.06 -3.64 9.18
CA TYR A 222 10.06 -3.45 10.24
C TYR A 222 10.18 -4.61 11.24
N PHE A 223 9.13 -5.41 11.44
CA PHE A 223 9.11 -6.54 12.37
C PHE A 223 9.35 -7.91 11.72
N LEU A 224 9.58 -7.95 10.40
CA LEU A 224 9.85 -9.14 9.61
C LEU A 224 11.36 -9.30 9.35
N LYS A 225 11.83 -10.55 9.29
CA LYS A 225 13.26 -10.89 9.34
C LYS A 225 13.93 -10.79 7.97
N ASP A 226 13.37 -11.43 6.94
CA ASP A 226 13.99 -11.54 5.62
C ASP A 226 13.08 -11.04 4.48
N ASP A 227 13.67 -10.52 3.40
CA ASP A 227 12.93 -9.85 2.31
C ASP A 227 11.98 -10.78 1.55
N GLN A 228 12.30 -12.09 1.48
CA GLN A 228 11.40 -13.09 0.90
C GLN A 228 10.15 -13.28 1.76
N ASP A 229 10.32 -13.32 3.09
CA ASP A 229 9.21 -13.38 4.03
C ASP A 229 8.35 -12.11 3.94
N VAL A 230 8.97 -10.93 3.78
CA VAL A 230 8.23 -9.68 3.58
C VAL A 230 7.32 -9.76 2.36
N THR A 231 7.85 -10.22 1.23
CA THR A 231 7.07 -10.33 -0.02
C THR A 231 5.92 -11.33 0.13
N ARG A 232 6.18 -12.51 0.74
CA ARG A 232 5.13 -13.52 0.95
C ARG A 232 4.07 -13.06 1.94
N VAL A 233 4.46 -12.45 3.06
CA VAL A 233 3.52 -11.94 4.07
C VAL A 233 2.69 -10.80 3.50
N HIS A 234 3.29 -9.87 2.75
CA HIS A 234 2.56 -8.80 2.07
C HIS A 234 1.54 -9.34 1.06
N ALA A 235 1.97 -10.26 0.19
CA ALA A 235 1.10 -10.90 -0.80
C ALA A 235 -0.06 -11.66 -0.15
N THR A 236 0.22 -12.38 0.94
CA THR A 236 -0.79 -13.12 1.70
C THR A 236 -1.79 -12.16 2.32
N LEU A 237 -1.31 -11.07 2.93
CA LEU A 237 -2.16 -10.06 3.54
C LEU A 237 -3.09 -9.42 2.50
N ASP A 238 -2.55 -8.97 1.37
CA ASP A 238 -3.33 -8.37 0.28
C ASP A 238 -4.41 -9.35 -0.23
N ALA A 239 -4.01 -10.60 -0.49
CA ALA A 239 -4.93 -11.65 -0.91
C ALA A 239 -6.03 -11.90 0.12
N MET A 240 -5.71 -11.92 1.42
CA MET A 240 -6.68 -12.14 2.49
C MET A 240 -7.66 -10.98 2.62
N VAL A 241 -7.20 -9.72 2.56
CA VAL A 241 -8.11 -8.56 2.57
C VAL A 241 -9.05 -8.64 1.36
N PHE A 242 -8.49 -8.93 0.18
CA PHE A 242 -9.26 -9.05 -1.05
C PHE A 242 -10.31 -10.17 -0.95
N LYS A 243 -9.89 -11.39 -0.59
CA LYS A 243 -10.75 -12.58 -0.51
C LYS A 243 -11.84 -12.45 0.55
N THR A 244 -11.51 -11.91 1.72
CA THR A 244 -12.42 -11.90 2.88
C THR A 244 -13.45 -10.79 2.76
N HIS A 245 -13.05 -9.63 2.23
CA HIS A 245 -13.87 -8.41 2.35
C HIS A 245 -14.28 -7.84 0.99
N ILE A 246 -13.33 -7.64 0.08
CA ILE A 246 -13.55 -6.89 -1.17
C ILE A 246 -14.29 -7.73 -2.20
N ALA A 247 -13.82 -8.95 -2.47
CA ALA A 247 -14.42 -9.83 -3.47
C ALA A 247 -15.87 -10.19 -3.14
N PRO A 248 -16.24 -10.55 -1.89
CA PRO A 248 -17.64 -10.80 -1.55
C PRO A 248 -18.54 -9.57 -1.68
N ALA A 249 -18.05 -8.37 -1.37
CA ALA A 249 -18.83 -7.13 -1.48
C ALA A 249 -19.28 -6.85 -2.92
N LEU A 250 -18.51 -7.29 -3.91
CA LEU A 250 -18.73 -7.05 -5.33
C LEU A 250 -19.07 -8.31 -6.12
N SER A 251 -19.20 -9.47 -5.46
CA SER A 251 -19.39 -10.79 -6.10
C SER A 251 -18.30 -11.14 -7.12
N ILE A 252 -17.04 -10.80 -6.82
CA ILE A 252 -15.91 -11.07 -7.69
C ILE A 252 -15.49 -12.53 -7.56
N THR A 253 -15.36 -13.22 -8.69
CA THR A 253 -14.98 -14.64 -8.77
C THR A 253 -13.62 -14.85 -9.44
N LYS A 254 -13.06 -13.81 -10.08
CA LYS A 254 -11.79 -13.88 -10.79
C LYS A 254 -10.91 -12.65 -10.52
N ARG A 255 -9.61 -12.85 -10.33
CA ARG A 255 -8.62 -11.76 -10.22
C ARG A 255 -7.57 -11.92 -11.31
N PHE A 256 -7.44 -10.90 -12.15
CA PHE A 256 -6.44 -10.84 -13.20
C PHE A 256 -5.18 -10.14 -12.69
N VAL A 257 -4.02 -10.71 -13.01
CA VAL A 257 -2.71 -10.11 -12.78
C VAL A 257 -1.85 -10.23 -14.03
N GLY A 258 -0.95 -9.26 -14.23
CA GLY A 258 0.04 -9.36 -15.29
C GLY A 258 1.18 -10.28 -14.88
N ASP A 259 1.68 -11.08 -15.82
CA ASP A 259 2.91 -11.84 -15.65
C ASP A 259 4.10 -10.89 -15.45
N GLU A 260 5.08 -11.28 -14.65
CA GLU A 260 6.33 -10.52 -14.47
C GLU A 260 7.51 -11.46 -14.15
N PRO A 261 7.96 -12.25 -15.14
CA PRO A 261 8.89 -13.36 -14.90
C PRO A 261 10.31 -12.90 -14.54
N TYR A 262 10.62 -11.62 -14.74
CA TYR A 262 11.93 -11.02 -14.45
C TYR A 262 11.99 -10.32 -13.09
N SER A 263 10.88 -10.25 -12.35
CA SER A 263 10.85 -9.74 -10.97
C SER A 263 10.64 -10.91 -10.02
N PHE A 264 11.70 -11.30 -9.32
CA PHE A 264 11.63 -12.38 -8.33
C PHE A 264 10.54 -12.12 -7.28
N ALA A 265 10.42 -10.87 -6.81
CA ALA A 265 9.38 -10.47 -5.87
C ALA A 265 7.96 -10.56 -6.47
N THR A 266 7.77 -10.15 -7.73
CA THR A 266 6.45 -10.25 -8.37
C THR A 266 6.07 -11.71 -8.66
N ALA A 267 7.04 -12.57 -9.01
CA ALA A 267 6.79 -13.99 -9.20
C ALA A 267 6.33 -14.65 -7.88
N ILE A 268 7.00 -14.36 -6.77
CA ILE A 268 6.56 -14.80 -5.43
C ILE A 268 5.15 -14.29 -5.13
N TYR A 269 4.90 -13.00 -5.40
CA TYR A 269 3.60 -12.38 -5.15
C TYR A 269 2.47 -13.07 -5.92
N ASN A 270 2.64 -13.31 -7.22
CA ASN A 270 1.64 -14.01 -8.06
C ASN A 270 1.41 -15.46 -7.59
N THR A 271 2.46 -16.17 -7.20
CA THR A 271 2.35 -17.51 -6.62
C THR A 271 1.51 -17.50 -5.35
N VAL A 272 1.78 -16.58 -4.42
CA VAL A 272 1.03 -16.45 -3.17
C VAL A 272 -0.42 -16.02 -3.41
N LEU A 273 -0.68 -15.12 -4.36
CA LEU A 273 -2.04 -14.78 -4.73
C LEU A 273 -2.82 -16.03 -5.14
N LYS A 274 -2.23 -16.89 -5.99
CA LYS A 274 -2.85 -18.14 -6.41
C LYS A 274 -3.10 -19.08 -5.23
N GLU A 275 -2.10 -19.29 -4.37
CA GLU A 275 -2.20 -20.13 -3.17
C GLU A 275 -3.34 -19.70 -2.22
N VAL A 276 -3.54 -18.38 -2.03
CA VAL A 276 -4.51 -17.85 -1.06
C VAL A 276 -5.91 -17.68 -1.66
N LEU A 277 -6.01 -17.27 -2.92
CA LEU A 277 -7.29 -16.93 -3.55
C LEU A 277 -8.05 -18.17 -4.05
N GLU A 278 -7.34 -19.15 -4.62
CA GLU A 278 -7.97 -20.36 -5.14
C GLU A 278 -8.48 -21.30 -4.03
N PRO A 279 -9.50 -22.15 -4.30
CA PRO A 279 -10.33 -22.19 -5.51
C PRO A 279 -11.47 -21.14 -5.49
N THR A 280 -11.59 -20.36 -4.43
CA THR A 280 -12.73 -19.43 -4.23
C THR A 280 -12.75 -18.30 -5.25
N ILE A 281 -11.57 -17.78 -5.60
CA ILE A 281 -11.38 -16.73 -6.60
C ILE A 281 -10.31 -17.24 -7.56
N HIS A 282 -10.67 -17.41 -8.84
CA HIS A 282 -9.75 -17.86 -9.88
C HIS A 282 -8.69 -16.78 -10.15
N VAL A 283 -7.42 -17.16 -10.21
CA VAL A 283 -6.33 -16.23 -10.51
C VAL A 283 -5.86 -16.42 -11.95
N GLU A 284 -6.11 -15.42 -12.78
CA GLU A 284 -5.71 -15.42 -14.19
C GLU A 284 -4.44 -14.58 -14.36
N ILE A 285 -3.35 -15.21 -14.81
CA ILE A 285 -2.06 -14.56 -15.04
C ILE A 285 -1.88 -14.35 -16.55
N LEU A 286 -1.95 -13.09 -17.00
CA LEU A 286 -1.82 -12.77 -18.42
C LEU A 286 -0.39 -12.38 -18.80
N GLU A 287 0.08 -12.89 -19.94
CA GLU A 287 1.37 -12.50 -20.50
C GLU A 287 1.43 -10.99 -20.81
N ARG A 288 2.61 -10.40 -20.64
CA ARG A 288 2.80 -8.97 -20.89
C ARG A 288 2.69 -8.60 -22.36
N LYS A 289 2.00 -7.48 -22.62
CA LYS A 289 2.06 -6.80 -23.91
C LYS A 289 3.50 -6.42 -24.26
N LYS A 290 3.97 -6.88 -25.41
CA LYS A 290 5.27 -6.51 -26.00
C LYS A 290 5.04 -5.58 -27.20
N ILE A 291 5.90 -4.59 -27.36
CA ILE A 291 5.97 -3.73 -28.55
C ILE A 291 7.40 -3.80 -29.07
N ASN A 292 7.60 -4.23 -30.33
CA ASN A 292 8.92 -4.45 -30.92
C ASN A 292 9.84 -5.31 -30.03
N ASN A 293 9.29 -6.37 -29.44
CA ASN A 293 9.96 -7.26 -28.47
C ASN A 293 10.37 -6.61 -27.12
N HIS A 294 10.01 -5.35 -26.88
CA HIS A 294 10.20 -4.68 -25.60
C HIS A 294 8.94 -4.75 -24.73
N ILE A 295 9.13 -5.03 -23.45
CA ILE A 295 8.05 -5.07 -22.46
C ILE A 295 7.55 -3.66 -22.20
N VAL A 296 6.23 -3.46 -22.34
CA VAL A 296 5.59 -2.20 -21.96
C VAL A 296 5.42 -2.15 -20.44
N SER A 297 6.27 -1.38 -19.75
CA SER A 297 6.20 -1.23 -18.29
C SER A 297 6.22 0.23 -17.84
N ALA A 298 5.56 0.51 -16.70
CA ALA A 298 5.61 1.84 -16.09
C ALA A 298 7.02 2.24 -15.64
N THR A 299 7.85 1.26 -15.25
CA THR A 299 9.25 1.50 -14.89
C THR A 299 10.07 2.01 -16.09
N THR A 300 9.87 1.41 -17.27
CA THR A 300 10.47 1.88 -18.53
C THR A 300 10.05 3.31 -18.84
N VAL A 301 8.75 3.62 -18.69
CA VAL A 301 8.23 4.98 -18.90
C VAL A 301 8.89 5.98 -17.94
N ARG A 302 8.94 5.68 -16.63
CA ARG A 302 9.59 6.56 -15.65
C ARG A 302 11.08 6.77 -15.95
N LYS A 303 11.79 5.75 -16.44
CA LYS A 303 13.19 5.87 -16.86
C LYS A 303 13.36 6.87 -18.01
N LEU A 304 12.57 6.72 -19.08
CA LEU A 304 12.61 7.62 -20.24
C LEU A 304 12.27 9.08 -19.86
N LEU A 305 11.31 9.28 -18.95
CA LEU A 305 10.95 10.61 -18.45
C LEU A 305 12.08 11.29 -17.67
N LYS A 306 12.85 10.51 -16.89
CA LYS A 306 14.06 10.98 -16.20
C LYS A 306 15.16 11.38 -17.17
N GLU A 307 15.30 10.63 -18.28
CA GLU A 307 16.27 10.88 -19.36
C GLU A 307 15.86 12.03 -20.31
N LYS A 308 14.78 12.77 -20.00
CA LYS A 308 14.23 13.86 -20.82
C LYS A 308 13.75 13.43 -22.22
N ASN A 309 13.44 12.14 -22.41
CA ASN A 309 12.98 11.60 -23.67
C ASN A 309 11.47 11.34 -23.67
N THR A 310 10.67 12.40 -23.54
CA THR A 310 9.20 12.28 -23.47
C THR A 310 8.60 11.72 -24.77
N GLU A 311 9.14 12.08 -25.94
CA GLU A 311 8.65 11.55 -27.22
C GLU A 311 8.81 10.03 -27.31
N ALA A 312 9.90 9.47 -26.78
CA ALA A 312 10.09 8.01 -26.74
C ALA A 312 9.10 7.29 -25.81
N VAL A 313 8.34 8.00 -24.95
CA VAL A 313 7.30 7.40 -24.11
C VAL A 313 6.03 7.10 -24.91
N LYS A 314 5.77 7.84 -25.99
CA LYS A 314 4.54 7.75 -26.79
C LYS A 314 4.14 6.32 -27.19
N PRO A 315 5.06 5.43 -27.59
CA PRO A 315 4.71 4.06 -27.96
C PRO A 315 4.31 3.17 -26.78
N PHE A 316 4.55 3.58 -25.53
CA PHE A 316 4.36 2.75 -24.33
C PHE A 316 3.10 3.11 -23.53
N VAL A 317 2.44 4.20 -23.86
CA VAL A 317 1.32 4.74 -23.07
C VAL A 317 0.11 5.07 -23.94
N PRO A 318 -1.12 4.99 -23.41
CA PRO A 318 -2.31 5.43 -24.13
C PRO A 318 -2.23 6.93 -24.46
N ALA A 319 -2.99 7.36 -25.45
CA ALA A 319 -3.07 8.76 -25.85
C ALA A 319 -3.42 9.69 -24.66
N THR A 320 -4.29 9.23 -23.76
CA THR A 320 -4.71 9.95 -22.55
C THR A 320 -3.54 10.21 -21.59
N THR A 321 -2.71 9.20 -21.32
CA THR A 321 -1.48 9.36 -20.55
C THR A 321 -0.50 10.26 -21.27
N TYR A 322 -0.32 10.10 -22.59
CA TYR A 322 0.62 10.94 -23.34
C TYR A 322 0.24 12.42 -23.28
N GLN A 323 -1.05 12.73 -23.46
CA GLN A 323 -1.59 14.09 -23.35
C GLN A 323 -1.34 14.68 -21.96
N TYR A 324 -1.51 13.90 -20.90
CA TYR A 324 -1.15 14.35 -19.56
C TYR A 324 0.35 14.67 -19.46
N LEU A 325 1.23 13.78 -19.92
CA LEU A 325 2.67 13.96 -19.82
C LEU A 325 3.18 15.25 -20.51
N ILE A 326 2.57 15.66 -21.61
CA ILE A 326 2.93 16.91 -22.33
C ILE A 326 2.21 18.16 -21.79
N SER A 327 1.23 18.00 -20.89
CA SER A 327 0.53 19.13 -20.26
C SER A 327 1.40 19.84 -19.22
N THR A 328 1.00 21.05 -18.84
CA THR A 328 1.68 21.82 -17.78
C THR A 328 1.79 21.05 -16.46
N ASP A 329 0.73 20.35 -16.04
CA ASP A 329 0.74 19.59 -14.78
C ASP A 329 1.53 18.28 -14.88
N GLY A 330 1.52 17.65 -16.06
CA GLY A 330 2.41 16.53 -16.36
C GLY A 330 3.88 16.91 -16.30
N GLN A 331 4.26 18.07 -16.85
CA GLN A 331 5.63 18.59 -16.77
C GLN A 331 6.06 18.83 -15.32
N LYS A 332 5.19 19.38 -14.46
CA LYS A 332 5.47 19.52 -13.01
C LYS A 332 5.73 18.16 -12.34
N THR A 333 4.95 17.13 -12.71
CA THR A 333 5.13 15.77 -12.17
C THR A 333 6.45 15.17 -12.64
N ILE A 334 6.80 15.35 -13.92
CA ILE A 334 8.06 14.89 -14.49
C ILE A 334 9.25 15.61 -13.85
N GLU A 335 9.13 16.89 -13.54
CA GLU A 335 10.17 17.64 -12.84
C GLU A 335 10.41 17.08 -11.42
N LYS A 336 9.35 16.86 -10.64
CA LYS A 336 9.44 16.21 -9.33
C LYS A 336 10.07 14.81 -9.40
N LEU A 337 9.73 14.04 -10.45
CA LEU A 337 10.32 12.73 -10.72
C LEU A 337 11.83 12.82 -10.97
N ARG A 338 12.33 13.89 -11.60
CA ARG A 338 13.75 14.10 -11.91
C ARG A 338 14.54 14.56 -10.70
N THR A 339 13.96 15.41 -9.85
CA THR A 339 14.64 15.94 -8.65
C THR A 339 14.64 14.97 -7.47
N GLY A 340 14.08 13.77 -7.64
CA GLY A 340 14.14 12.70 -6.64
C GLY A 340 13.06 12.75 -5.57
N GLY A 341 11.99 13.53 -5.79
CA GLY A 341 10.73 13.45 -5.04
C GLY A 341 10.82 13.08 -3.55
N SER A 342 11.61 13.79 -2.75
CA SER A 342 11.37 13.82 -1.30
C SER A 342 10.25 14.81 -1.06
N GLY A 343 9.03 14.32 -0.84
CA GLY A 343 7.95 15.13 -0.29
C GLY A 343 8.28 15.52 1.14
N ASN A 344 8.99 16.64 1.32
CA ASN A 344 9.05 17.37 2.59
C ASN A 344 8.41 18.74 2.33
N GLY A 345 7.12 18.81 2.64
CA GLY A 345 6.37 20.03 2.92
C GLY A 345 5.69 19.83 4.26
#